data_AF-A0A8S2TFG5-F1
#
_entry.id   AF-A0A8S2TFG5-F1
#
_cell.length_a   1.000
_cell.length_b   1.000
_cell.length_c   1.000
_cell.angle_alpha   90.00
_cell.angle_beta   90.00
_cell.angle_gamma   90.00
#
_symmetry.space_group_name_H-M   'P 1'
#
loop_
_entity.id
_entity.type
_entity.pdbx_description
1 polymer ?
#
loop_
_entity_poly.entity_id
_entity_poly.type
_entity_poly.pdbx_seq_one_letter_code
_entity_poly.pdbx_strand_id
1 'polypeptide(L)'
;MQDCDDAVEKLHKLNLSKVQEREIIHVTVHCCLHEKGYNPYYTLILQRFCAYDRRFQISLQYHTWDRFKDLSLLNDKQLANFGSALSQLLLSKSLTLNIFK
;
A
#
# COMPACT_ATOMS: atom_id res chain seq x y z
N MET A 1 4.58 -14.29 -9.03
CA MET A 1 4.78 -13.03 -9.77
C MET A 1 3.63 -12.76 -10.73
N GLN A 2 3.16 -13.77 -11.46
CA GLN A 2 2.09 -13.64 -12.47
C GLN A 2 0.79 -13.00 -11.95
N ASP A 3 0.27 -13.41 -10.79
CA ASP A 3 -0.99 -12.83 -10.24
C ASP A 3 -0.92 -11.34 -9.91
N CYS A 4 0.29 -10.81 -9.64
CA CYS A 4 0.46 -9.38 -9.39
C CYS A 4 0.52 -8.60 -10.69
N ASP A 5 1.21 -9.12 -11.69
CA ASP A 5 1.28 -8.49 -13.02
C ASP A 5 -0.11 -8.50 -13.68
N ASP A 6 -0.86 -9.60 -13.59
CA ASP A 6 -2.25 -9.71 -14.06
C ASP A 6 -3.20 -8.72 -13.35
N ALA A 7 -3.07 -8.55 -12.03
CA ALA A 7 -3.90 -7.62 -11.28
C ALA A 7 -3.61 -6.16 -11.64
N VAL A 8 -2.33 -5.81 -11.79
CA VAL A 8 -1.91 -4.47 -12.22
C VAL A 8 -2.37 -4.19 -13.65
N GLU A 9 -2.25 -5.16 -14.56
CA GLU A 9 -2.72 -5.02 -15.93
C GLU A 9 -4.25 -4.87 -16.01
N LYS A 10 -5.00 -5.64 -15.22
CA LYS A 10 -6.47 -5.50 -15.10
C LYS A 10 -6.85 -4.13 -14.54
N LEU A 11 -6.15 -3.64 -13.52
CA LEU A 11 -6.39 -2.31 -12.95
C LEU A 11 -6.12 -1.20 -13.98
N HIS A 12 -5.09 -1.33 -14.82
CA HIS A 12 -4.84 -0.39 -15.91
C HIS A 12 -5.93 -0.43 -16.99
N LYS A 13 -6.48 -1.61 -17.30
CA LYS A 13 -7.55 -1.76 -18.30
C LYS A 13 -8.89 -1.17 -17.87
N LEU A 14 -9.07 -0.82 -16.60
CA LEU A 14 -10.33 -0.26 -16.08
C LEU A 14 -10.57 1.22 -16.43
N ASN A 15 -9.63 1.91 -17.09
CA ASN A 15 -9.75 3.34 -17.47
C ASN A 15 -10.32 4.22 -16.32
N LEU A 16 -9.79 4.00 -15.11
CA LEU A 16 -10.25 4.67 -13.91
C LEU A 16 -9.99 6.18 -13.99
N SER A 17 -10.89 6.97 -13.43
CA SER A 17 -10.63 8.40 -13.23
C SER A 17 -9.48 8.59 -12.24
N LYS A 18 -8.79 9.73 -12.29
CA LYS A 18 -7.72 10.10 -11.35
C LYS A 18 -8.13 10.03 -9.88
N VAL A 19 -9.43 10.17 -9.59
CA VAL A 19 -9.98 10.02 -8.23
C VAL A 19 -10.00 8.55 -7.84
N GLN A 20 -10.52 7.68 -8.70
CA GLN A 20 -10.58 6.24 -8.47
C GLN A 20 -9.18 5.60 -8.41
N GLU A 21 -8.21 6.11 -9.16
CA GLU A 21 -6.82 5.65 -9.06
C GLU A 21 -6.24 5.84 -7.65
N ARG A 22 -6.60 6.93 -6.95
CA ARG A 22 -6.13 7.15 -5.57
C ARG A 22 -6.72 6.14 -4.59
N GLU A 23 -7.96 5.72 -4.83
CA GLU A 23 -8.63 4.69 -4.03
C GLU A 23 -7.92 3.33 -4.13
N ILE A 24 -7.16 3.06 -5.20
CA ILE A 24 -6.39 1.81 -5.33
C ILE A 24 -5.42 1.66 -4.15
N ILE A 25 -4.69 2.72 -3.80
CA ILE A 25 -3.75 2.68 -2.68
C ILE A 25 -4.49 2.51 -1.36
N HIS A 26 -5.59 3.26 -1.18
CA HIS A 26 -6.42 3.16 0.02
C HIS A 26 -6.94 1.74 0.25
N VAL A 27 -7.59 1.15 -0.76
CA VAL A 27 -8.16 -0.20 -0.70
C VAL A 27 -7.05 -1.24 -0.52
N THR A 28 -5.93 -1.11 -1.22
CA THR A 28 -4.81 -2.07 -1.10
C THR A 28 -4.22 -2.07 0.31
N VAL A 29 -4.02 -0.90 0.91
CA VAL A 29 -3.58 -0.78 2.31
C VAL A 29 -4.63 -1.35 3.26
N HIS A 30 -5.91 -1.02 3.05
CA HIS A 30 -7.01 -1.53 3.87
C HIS A 30 -7.04 -3.06 3.88
N CYS A 31 -6.98 -3.70 2.72
CA CYS A 31 -6.93 -5.16 2.58
C CYS A 31 -5.68 -5.75 3.24
N CYS A 32 -4.51 -5.15 3.01
CA CYS A 32 -3.25 -5.58 3.62
C CYS A 32 -3.33 -5.64 5.16
N LEU A 33 -4.05 -4.71 5.79
CA LEU A 33 -4.20 -4.69 7.24
C LEU A 33 -5.20 -5.73 7.76
N HIS A 34 -6.27 -5.98 7.01
CA HIS A 34 -7.38 -6.86 7.42
C HIS A 34 -7.17 -8.33 7.05
N GLU A 35 -6.07 -8.67 6.36
CA GLU A 35 -5.71 -10.04 6.07
C GLU A 35 -5.45 -10.85 7.35
N LYS A 36 -5.75 -12.15 7.34
CA LYS A 36 -5.56 -13.04 8.52
C LYS A 36 -4.13 -13.05 9.05
N GLY A 37 -3.17 -12.81 8.15
CA GLY A 37 -1.76 -12.58 8.44
C GLY A 37 -1.12 -11.85 7.26
N TYR A 38 0.09 -11.34 7.46
CA TYR A 38 0.76 -10.52 6.46
C TYR A 38 0.89 -11.25 5.12
N ASN A 39 0.32 -10.66 4.07
CA ASN A 39 0.43 -11.15 2.71
C ASN A 39 1.27 -10.18 1.86
N PRO A 40 2.51 -10.56 1.45
CA PRO A 40 3.39 -9.71 0.65
C PRO A 40 2.80 -9.26 -0.68
N TYR A 41 1.80 -9.98 -1.20
CA TYR A 41 1.11 -9.66 -2.44
C TYR A 41 0.63 -8.20 -2.49
N TYR A 42 0.04 -7.69 -1.40
CA TYR A 42 -0.45 -6.31 -1.34
C TYR A 42 0.69 -5.29 -1.41
N THR A 43 1.82 -5.55 -0.75
CA THR A 43 2.98 -4.66 -0.85
C THR A 43 3.60 -4.67 -2.24
N LEU A 44 3.56 -5.79 -2.96
CA LEU A 44 4.04 -5.87 -4.33
C LEU A 44 3.18 -5.03 -5.27
N ILE A 45 1.84 -5.06 -5.10
CA ILE A 45 0.93 -4.18 -5.83
C ILE A 45 1.28 -2.70 -5.55
N LEU A 46 1.40 -2.33 -4.27
CA LEU A 46 1.76 -0.96 -3.89
C LEU A 46 3.08 -0.52 -4.51
N GLN A 47 4.09 -1.39 -4.54
CA GLN A 47 5.38 -1.13 -5.18
C GLN A 47 5.22 -0.86 -6.69
N ARG A 48 4.42 -1.66 -7.40
CA ARG A 48 4.19 -1.48 -8.85
C ARG A 48 3.50 -0.15 -9.15
N PHE A 49 2.47 0.22 -8.39
CA PHE A 49 1.83 1.54 -8.56
C PHE A 49 2.78 2.70 -8.21
N CYS A 50 3.57 2.55 -7.15
CA CYS A 50 4.59 3.53 -6.78
C CYS A 50 5.67 3.69 -7.86
N ALA A 51 6.03 2.62 -8.57
CA ALA A 51 6.96 2.68 -9.70
C ALA A 51 6.34 3.30 -10.96
N TYR A 52 5.02 3.17 -11.13
CA TYR A 52 4.29 3.68 -12.29
C TYR A 52 4.13 5.20 -12.28
N ASP A 53 3.67 5.80 -11.17
CA ASP A 53 3.53 7.26 -11.04
C ASP A 53 3.82 7.71 -9.60
N ARG A 54 4.63 8.77 -9.45
CA ARG A 54 4.99 9.38 -8.16
C ARG A 54 3.76 9.79 -7.32
N ARG A 55 2.62 10.07 -7.94
CA ARG A 55 1.36 10.36 -7.24
C ARG A 55 0.94 9.22 -6.32
N PHE A 56 1.15 7.97 -6.72
CA PHE A 56 0.86 6.80 -5.88
C PHE A 56 1.77 6.72 -4.67
N GLN A 57 3.06 7.08 -4.82
CA GLN A 57 3.98 7.20 -3.68
C GLN A 57 3.53 8.26 -2.68
N ILE A 58 3.01 9.39 -3.16
CA ILE A 58 2.49 10.46 -2.31
C ILE A 58 1.21 10.00 -1.58
N SER A 59 0.28 9.37 -2.28
CA SER A 59 -0.93 8.79 -1.65
C SER A 59 -0.56 7.76 -0.59
N LEU A 60 0.40 6.88 -0.88
CA LEU A 60 0.86 5.87 0.07
C LEU A 60 1.47 6.51 1.32
N GLN A 61 2.28 7.57 1.17
CA GLN A 61 2.80 8.33 2.31
C GLN A 61 1.69 8.89 3.21
N TYR A 62 0.67 9.53 2.62
CA TYR A 62 -0.46 10.04 3.40
C TYR A 62 -1.22 8.92 4.12
N HIS A 63 -1.49 7.80 3.46
CA HIS A 63 -2.12 6.66 4.10
C HIS A 63 -1.29 6.09 5.25
N THR A 64 0.03 5.99 5.09
CA THR A 64 0.94 5.56 6.17
C THR A 64 0.91 6.53 7.35
N TRP A 65 0.94 7.84 7.10
CA TRP A 65 0.81 8.85 8.17
C TRP A 65 -0.52 8.77 8.91
N ASP A 66 -1.62 8.57 8.18
CA ASP A 66 -2.92 8.40 8.82
C ASP A 66 -2.97 7.12 9.66
N ARG A 67 -2.31 6.03 9.21
CA ARG A 67 -2.17 4.83 10.04
C ARG A 67 -1.31 5.07 11.28
N PHE A 68 -0.29 5.93 11.21
CA PHE A 68 0.50 6.30 12.40
C PHE A 68 -0.33 7.03 13.44
N LYS A 69 -1.23 7.94 13.02
CA LYS A 69 -2.16 8.63 13.93
C LYS A 69 -3.15 7.67 14.60
N ASP A 70 -3.55 6.63 13.87
CA ASP A 70 -4.55 5.65 14.30
C ASP A 70 -3.94 4.37 14.91
N LEU A 71 -2.64 4.33 15.24
CA LEU A 71 -1.97 3.10 15.72
C LEU A 71 -2.65 2.49 16.95
N SER A 72 -3.16 3.33 17.85
CA SER A 72 -3.87 2.93 19.06
C SER A 72 -5.23 2.27 18.78
N LEU A 73 -5.76 2.44 17.57
CA LEU A 73 -7.02 1.85 17.11
C LEU A 73 -6.82 0.51 16.40
N LEU A 74 -5.57 0.14 16.08
CA LEU A 74 -5.26 -1.13 15.42
C LEU A 74 -5.20 -2.25 16.44
N ASN A 75 -5.77 -3.41 16.09
CA ASN A 75 -5.55 -4.63 16.86
C ASN A 75 -4.16 -5.23 16.59
N ASP A 76 -3.74 -6.19 17.41
CA ASP A 76 -2.40 -6.80 17.33
C ASP A 76 -2.08 -7.37 15.94
N LYS A 77 -3.08 -7.94 15.25
CA LYS A 77 -2.90 -8.50 13.91
C LYS A 77 -2.69 -7.41 12.88
N GLN A 78 -3.52 -6.37 12.91
CA GLN A 78 -3.39 -5.21 12.03
C GLN A 78 -2.05 -4.51 12.24
N LEU A 79 -1.61 -4.38 13.49
CA LEU A 79 -0.32 -3.79 13.84
C LEU A 79 0.85 -4.63 13.31
N ALA A 80 0.80 -5.96 13.45
CA ALA A 80 1.81 -6.88 12.90
C ALA A 80 1.85 -6.85 11.36
N ASN A 81 0.68 -6.83 10.72
CA ASN A 81 0.55 -6.69 9.28
C ASN A 81 1.12 -5.35 8.80
N PHE A 82 0.79 -4.26 9.50
CA PHE A 82 1.26 -2.93 9.20
C PHE A 82 2.79 -2.82 9.33
N GLY A 83 3.37 -3.32 10.42
CA GLY A 83 4.81 -3.32 10.64
C GLY A 83 5.56 -4.10 9.56
N SER A 84 5.03 -5.27 9.18
CA SER A 84 5.58 -6.10 8.10
C SER A 84 5.51 -5.39 6.75
N ALA A 85 4.36 -4.76 6.45
CA ALA A 85 4.16 -4.00 5.22
C ALA A 85 5.10 -2.78 5.16
N LEU A 86 5.21 -2.01 6.25
CA LEU A 86 6.06 -0.85 6.36
C LEU A 86 7.54 -1.20 6.13
N SER A 87 8.01 -2.29 6.74
CA SER A 87 9.37 -2.81 6.53
C SER A 87 9.64 -3.10 5.05
N GLN A 88 8.72 -3.80 4.38
CA GLN A 88 8.87 -4.14 2.96
C GLN A 88 8.79 -2.92 2.04
N LEU A 89 7.93 -1.94 2.34
CA LEU A 89 7.79 -0.71 1.56
C LEU A 89 9.03 0.20 1.70
N LEU A 90 9.68 0.22 2.86
CA LEU A 90 10.94 0.91 3.09
C LEU A 90 12.11 0.22 2.37
N LEU A 91 12.22 -1.11 2.49
CA LEU A 91 13.26 -1.89 1.82
C LEU A 91 13.19 -1.77 0.29
N SER A 92 11.97 -1.76 -0.26
CA SER A 92 11.73 -1.58 -1.70
C SER A 92 11.83 -0.12 -2.18
N LYS A 93 12.08 0.84 -1.28
CA LYS A 93 12.13 2.29 -1.56
C LYS A 93 10.84 2.87 -2.15
N SER A 94 9.71 2.17 -2.00
CA SER A 94 8.39 2.71 -2.34
C SER A 94 7.94 3.75 -1.33
N LEU A 95 8.40 3.61 -0.08
CA LEU A 95 8.41 4.66 0.93
C LEU A 95 9.85 5.02 1.27
N THR A 96 10.08 6.29 1.61
CA THR A 96 11.38 6.77 2.08
C THR A 96 11.32 7.08 3.56
N LEU A 97 12.47 7.16 4.23
CA LEU A 97 12.55 7.47 5.67
C LEU A 97 11.94 8.83 6.06
N ASN A 98 11.60 9.69 5.09
CA ASN A 98 10.92 10.95 5.31
C ASN A 98 9.51 10.79 5.93
N ILE A 99 8.96 9.57 5.95
CA ILE A 99 7.71 9.27 6.65
C ILE A 99 7.80 9.42 8.17
N PHE A 100 9.02 9.42 8.75
CA PHE A 100 9.26 9.55 10.20
C PHE A 100 9.65 10.97 10.63
N LYS A 101 9.62 11.94 9.72
CA LYS A 101 9.86 13.34 10.08
C LYS A 101 8.71 13.95 10.86
#